data_AF-A0A7Y3EVG5-F1
#
_entry.id   AF-A0A7Y3EVG5-F1
#
_cell.length_a   1.000
_cell.length_b   1.000
_cell.length_c   1.000
_cell.angle_alpha   90.00
_cell.angle_beta   90.00
_cell.angle_gamma   90.00
#
_symmetry.space_group_name_H-M   'P 1'
#
loop_
_entity.id
_entity.type
_entity.pdbx_description
1 polymer ?
#
loop_
_entity_poly.entity_id
_entity_poly.type
_entity_poly.pdbx_seq_one_letter_code
_entity_poly.pdbx_strand_id
1 'polypeptide(L)'
;VCANTEWSILFESPVDIISFDAYSYFDKLILYPQHLVSFFKRAGIIASGIVPTAPEFIASETAEALAEKWFEQSAQIEKLGVSAKTIFEQTLITPSCGTGTVSEAEALRVLELTRDVSAIVRSKCM
;
A
#
# COMPACT_ATOMS: atom_id res chain seq x y z
N VAL A 1 -6.41 -1.18 8.07
CA VAL A 1 -7.56 -2.10 8.10
C VAL A 1 -7.16 -3.42 7.47
N CYS A 2 -7.30 -4.52 8.19
CA CYS A 2 -6.97 -5.86 7.68
C CYS A 2 -8.17 -6.42 6.91
N ALA A 3 -8.22 -6.12 5.61
CA ALA A 3 -8.76 -6.95 4.52
C ALA A 3 -10.22 -7.41 4.46
N ASN A 4 -10.97 -7.48 5.56
CA ASN A 4 -12.34 -7.98 5.60
C ASN A 4 -13.33 -6.86 5.93
N THR A 5 -13.26 -5.76 5.17
CA THR A 5 -14.03 -4.56 5.44
C THR A 5 -14.82 -4.12 4.23
N GLU A 6 -16.04 -3.64 4.48
CA GLU A 6 -16.85 -2.91 3.51
C GLU A 6 -16.15 -1.61 3.14
N TRP A 7 -15.43 -1.64 2.01
CA TRP A 7 -14.58 -0.53 1.55
C TRP A 7 -15.37 0.76 1.31
N SER A 8 -16.62 0.65 0.90
CA SER A 8 -17.55 1.78 0.74
C SER A 8 -17.62 2.65 1.99
N ILE A 9 -17.79 2.04 3.17
CA ILE A 9 -17.90 2.75 4.46
C ILE A 9 -16.61 3.51 4.78
N LEU A 10 -15.44 2.91 4.52
CA LEU A 10 -14.15 3.57 4.76
C LEU A 10 -13.99 4.78 3.84
N PHE A 11 -14.34 4.65 2.56
CA PHE A 11 -14.25 5.74 1.61
C PHE A 11 -15.26 6.85 1.89
N GLU A 12 -16.44 6.55 2.42
CA GLU A 12 -17.45 7.54 2.81
C GLU A 12 -17.12 8.25 4.13
N SER A 13 -16.24 7.65 4.95
CA SER A 13 -15.80 8.26 6.20
C SER A 13 -14.95 9.53 5.97
N PRO A 14 -14.92 10.48 6.92
CA PRO A 14 -14.17 11.73 6.80
C PRO A 14 -12.66 11.57 7.03
N VAL A 15 -12.11 10.35 6.93
CA VAL A 15 -10.69 10.10 7.19
C VAL A 15 -9.81 10.64 6.06
N ASP A 16 -8.65 11.15 6.46
CA ASP A 16 -7.62 11.65 5.54
C ASP A 16 -6.70 10.53 5.01
N ILE A 17 -6.46 9.50 5.83
CA ILE A 17 -5.54 8.39 5.51
C ILE A 17 -6.25 7.05 5.67
N ILE A 18 -6.21 6.22 4.63
CA ILE A 18 -6.63 4.81 4.69
C ILE A 18 -5.38 3.94 4.62
N SER A 19 -5.06 3.26 5.72
CA SER A 19 -4.04 2.21 5.76
C SER A 19 -4.69 0.86 5.53
N PHE A 20 -4.13 0.05 4.64
CA PHE A 20 -4.65 -1.28 4.32
C PHE A 20 -3.56 -2.23 3.82
N ASP A 21 -3.85 -3.53 3.89
CA ASP A 21 -2.98 -4.58 3.36
C ASP A 21 -3.05 -4.63 1.83
N ALA A 22 -2.17 -3.87 1.19
CA ALA A 22 -2.04 -3.83 -0.26
C ALA A 22 -1.33 -5.08 -0.81
N TYR A 23 -0.50 -5.74 0.00
CA TYR A 23 0.22 -6.94 -0.41
C TYR A 23 -0.76 -8.07 -0.78
N SER A 24 -1.76 -8.30 0.06
CA SER A 24 -2.71 -9.41 -0.10
C SER A 24 -4.09 -9.01 -0.64
N TYR A 25 -4.49 -7.74 -0.58
CA TYR A 25 -5.89 -7.34 -0.83
C TYR A 25 -6.09 -6.15 -1.77
N PHE A 26 -5.06 -5.77 -2.53
CA PHE A 26 -5.18 -4.73 -3.55
C PHE A 26 -6.25 -5.05 -4.61
N ASP A 27 -6.33 -6.32 -5.02
CA ASP A 27 -7.33 -6.86 -5.95
C ASP A 27 -8.77 -6.62 -5.48
N LYS A 28 -9.00 -6.55 -4.16
CA LYS A 28 -10.31 -6.21 -3.59
C LYS A 28 -10.57 -4.71 -3.56
N LEU A 29 -9.55 -3.91 -3.26
CA LEU A 29 -9.68 -2.45 -3.23
C LEU A 29 -10.04 -1.89 -4.61
N ILE A 30 -9.38 -2.40 -5.67
CA ILE A 30 -9.53 -1.89 -7.03
C ILE A 30 -10.94 -2.15 -7.61
N LEU A 31 -11.74 -3.03 -6.98
CA LEU A 31 -13.15 -3.26 -7.33
C LEU A 31 -14.07 -2.09 -6.98
N TYR A 32 -13.58 -1.08 -6.24
CA TYR A 32 -14.32 0.12 -5.87
C TYR A 32 -13.79 1.37 -6.58
N PRO A 33 -13.72 1.39 -7.93
CA PRO A 33 -12.98 2.41 -8.67
C PRO A 33 -13.51 3.82 -8.45
N GLN A 34 -14.83 3.99 -8.38
CA GLN A 34 -15.45 5.30 -8.15
C GLN A 34 -15.09 5.88 -6.77
N HIS A 35 -15.10 5.03 -5.74
CA HIS A 35 -14.75 5.43 -4.38
C HIS A 35 -13.26 5.76 -4.27
N LEU A 36 -12.40 4.92 -4.86
CA LEU A 36 -10.95 5.13 -4.88
C LEU A 36 -10.57 6.43 -5.60
N VAL A 37 -11.12 6.67 -6.80
CA VAL A 37 -10.89 7.92 -7.54
C VAL A 37 -11.39 9.14 -6.76
N SER A 38 -12.57 9.04 -6.13
CA SER A 38 -13.12 10.12 -5.32
C SER A 38 -12.28 10.41 -4.07
N PHE A 39 -11.71 9.37 -3.46
CA PHE A 39 -10.79 9.48 -2.33
C PHE A 39 -9.53 10.26 -2.70
N PHE A 40 -8.90 9.92 -3.83
CA PHE A 40 -7.75 10.69 -4.35
C PHE A 40 -8.14 12.13 -4.69
N LYS A 41 -9.30 12.36 -5.34
CA LYS A 41 -9.77 13.71 -5.70
C LYS A 41 -9.97 14.64 -4.50
N ARG A 42 -10.31 14.10 -3.33
CA ARG A 42 -10.41 14.86 -2.08
C ARG A 42 -9.10 14.96 -1.29
N ALA A 43 -7.97 14.71 -1.94
CA ALA A 43 -6.63 14.69 -1.34
C ALA A 43 -6.42 13.59 -0.27
N GLY A 44 -7.22 12.52 -0.29
CA GLY A 44 -7.03 11.38 0.59
C GLY A 44 -5.74 10.62 0.30
N ILE A 45 -5.08 10.11 1.34
CA ILE A 45 -3.81 9.39 1.27
C ILE A 45 -4.02 7.91 1.49
N ILE A 46 -3.44 7.09 0.62
CA ILE A 46 -3.42 5.64 0.76
C ILE A 46 -2.11 5.21 1.43
N ALA A 47 -2.17 4.66 2.64
CA ALA A 47 -1.04 3.95 3.22
C ALA A 47 -1.05 2.50 2.69
N SER A 48 -0.26 2.29 1.63
CA SER A 48 -0.11 1.03 0.93
C SER A 48 0.72 0.08 1.78
N GLY A 49 0.03 -0.84 2.47
CA GLY A 49 0.62 -1.92 3.24
C GLY A 49 1.21 -2.99 2.33
N ILE A 50 2.24 -2.62 1.57
CA ILE A 50 2.86 -3.46 0.55
C ILE A 50 3.89 -4.42 1.13
N VAL A 51 4.48 -4.11 2.29
CA VAL A 51 5.48 -4.99 2.91
C VAL A 51 4.78 -6.01 3.81
N PRO A 52 4.83 -7.31 3.53
CA PRO A 52 4.09 -8.30 4.31
C PRO A 52 4.63 -8.43 5.73
N THR A 53 3.74 -8.72 6.67
CA THR A 53 4.10 -9.01 8.07
C THR A 53 3.81 -10.44 8.50
N ALA A 54 3.37 -11.31 7.58
CA ALA A 54 3.21 -12.73 7.86
C ALA A 54 4.57 -13.46 7.72
N PRO A 55 5.03 -14.21 8.74
CA PRO A 55 6.35 -14.85 8.76
C PRO A 55 6.74 -15.60 7.48
N GLU A 56 5.78 -16.28 6.87
CA GLU A 56 5.97 -17.08 5.66
C GLU A 56 6.37 -16.25 4.42
N PHE A 57 6.08 -14.95 4.40
CA PHE A 57 6.41 -14.07 3.27
C PHE A 57 7.60 -13.15 3.55
N ILE A 58 7.88 -12.82 4.83
CA ILE A 58 8.95 -11.86 5.19
C ILE A 58 10.32 -12.30 4.64
N ALA A 59 10.64 -13.59 4.77
CA ALA A 59 11.96 -14.11 4.40
C ALA A 59 12.18 -14.23 2.89
N SER A 60 11.11 -14.43 2.12
CA SER A 60 11.19 -14.64 0.67
C SER A 60 11.19 -13.34 -0.14
N GLU A 61 10.76 -12.24 0.45
CA GLU A 61 10.58 -10.97 -0.27
C GLU A 61 11.86 -10.12 -0.34
N THR A 62 11.96 -9.37 -1.43
CA THR A 62 13.00 -8.36 -1.65
C THR A 62 12.38 -6.98 -1.84
N ALA A 63 13.17 -5.94 -1.60
CA ALA A 63 12.69 -4.57 -1.77
C ALA A 63 12.34 -4.27 -3.25
N GLU A 64 13.08 -4.87 -4.18
CA GLU A 64 12.87 -4.72 -5.62
C GLU A 64 11.54 -5.34 -6.05
N ALA A 65 11.25 -6.56 -5.61
CA ALA A 65 10.00 -7.26 -5.95
C ALA A 65 8.78 -6.55 -5.36
N LEU A 66 8.88 -6.09 -4.11
CA LEU A 66 7.81 -5.32 -3.46
C LEU A 66 7.60 -3.95 -4.12
N ALA A 67 8.67 -3.28 -4.55
CA ALA A 67 8.56 -2.02 -5.29
C ALA A 67 7.94 -2.24 -6.68
N GLU A 68 8.34 -3.29 -7.40
CA GLU A 68 7.73 -3.67 -8.69
C GLU A 68 6.23 -3.93 -8.53
N LYS A 69 5.84 -4.72 -7.52
CA LYS A 69 4.43 -4.94 -7.16
C LYS A 69 3.69 -3.62 -6.89
N TRP A 70 4.31 -2.68 -6.17
CA TRP A 70 3.71 -1.36 -5.94
C TRP A 70 3.51 -0.56 -7.24
N PHE A 71 4.47 -0.59 -8.17
CA PHE A 71 4.33 0.06 -9.48
C PHE A 71 3.23 -0.57 -10.33
N GLU A 72 3.11 -1.90 -10.33
CA GLU A 72 2.04 -2.62 -11.02
C GLU A 72 0.66 -2.26 -10.47
N GLN A 73 0.54 -2.20 -9.14
CA GLN A 73 -0.69 -1.75 -8.46
C GLN A 73 -1.01 -0.28 -8.81
N SER A 74 -0.01 0.59 -8.76
CA SER A 74 -0.15 2.01 -9.10
C SER A 74 -0.61 2.21 -10.56
N ALA A 75 -0.05 1.45 -11.50
CA ALA A 75 -0.47 1.48 -12.89
C ALA A 75 -1.94 1.03 -13.09
N GLN A 76 -2.45 0.15 -12.23
CA GLN A 76 -3.87 -0.21 -12.23
C GLN A 76 -4.75 0.95 -11.72
N ILE A 77 -4.32 1.65 -10.67
CA ILE A 77 -5.02 2.86 -10.18
C ILE A 77 -4.99 3.96 -11.26
N GLU A 78 -3.87 4.10 -11.98
CA GLU A 78 -3.73 5.10 -13.05
C GLU A 78 -4.75 4.88 -14.17
N LYS A 79 -4.98 3.61 -14.57
CA LYS A 79 -6.01 3.24 -15.54
C LYS A 79 -7.43 3.61 -15.11
N LEU A 80 -7.68 3.85 -13.82
CA LEU A 80 -8.97 4.33 -13.31
C LEU A 80 -9.13 5.86 -13.41
N GLY A 81 -8.09 6.59 -13.83
CA GLY A 81 -8.14 8.04 -14.04
C GLY A 81 -7.51 8.87 -12.92
N VAL A 82 -6.70 8.28 -12.04
CA VAL A 82 -5.86 9.02 -11.08
C VAL A 82 -4.48 9.23 -11.71
N SER A 83 -3.96 10.45 -11.75
CA SER A 83 -2.65 10.67 -12.38
C SER A 83 -1.52 9.98 -11.61
N ALA A 84 -0.49 9.48 -12.31
CA ALA A 84 0.70 8.92 -11.66
C ALA A 84 1.32 9.86 -10.62
N LYS A 85 1.35 11.17 -10.91
CA LYS A 85 1.80 12.19 -9.96
C LYS A 85 0.97 12.18 -8.68
N THR A 86 -0.36 12.19 -8.78
CA THR A 86 -1.27 12.13 -7.63
C THR A 86 -1.08 10.84 -6.84
N ILE A 87 -0.95 9.69 -7.50
CA ILE A 87 -0.72 8.41 -6.82
C ILE A 87 0.58 8.48 -6.01
N PHE A 88 1.65 9.01 -6.60
CA PHE A 88 2.92 9.16 -5.92
C PHE A 88 2.88 10.14 -4.74
N GLU A 89 2.24 11.30 -4.90
CA GLU A 89 2.12 12.32 -3.85
C GLU A 89 1.19 11.91 -2.71
N GLN A 90 0.20 11.05 -2.99
CA GLN A 90 -0.85 10.65 -2.04
C GLN A 90 -0.77 9.17 -1.63
N THR A 91 0.41 8.54 -1.72
CA THR A 91 0.62 7.18 -1.23
C THR A 91 1.79 7.10 -0.25
N LEU A 92 1.61 6.36 0.84
CA LEU A 92 2.67 5.99 1.78
C LEU A 92 3.03 4.51 1.58
N ILE A 93 4.30 4.18 1.71
CA ILE A 93 4.76 2.79 1.81
C ILE A 93 4.73 2.40 3.28
N THR A 94 4.01 1.34 3.61
CA THR A 94 3.84 0.85 4.99
C THR A 94 3.93 -0.68 5.04
N PRO A 95 4.19 -1.27 6.23
CA PRO A 95 3.91 -2.67 6.48
C PRO A 95 2.41 -2.99 6.32
N SER A 96 2.07 -4.22 5.94
CA SER A 96 0.69 -4.66 5.73
C SER A 96 -0.13 -4.71 7.02
N CYS A 97 0.53 -4.95 8.16
CA CYS A 97 -0.05 -4.90 9.49
C CYS A 97 1.03 -4.52 10.53
N GLY A 98 0.72 -4.67 11.82
CA GLY A 98 1.73 -4.58 12.88
C GLY A 98 2.64 -5.80 12.92
N THR A 99 3.82 -5.65 13.53
CA THR A 99 4.82 -6.71 13.72
C THR A 99 4.74 -7.40 15.08
N GLY A 100 3.63 -7.22 15.83
CA GLY A 100 3.51 -7.70 17.21
C GLY A 100 3.47 -9.23 17.37
N THR A 101 3.31 -9.98 16.28
CA THR A 101 3.19 -11.44 16.27
C THR A 101 4.43 -12.15 15.70
N VAL A 102 5.46 -11.39 15.29
CA VAL A 102 6.69 -11.93 14.71
C VAL A 102 7.87 -11.72 15.65
N SER A 103 8.98 -12.40 15.39
CA SER A 103 10.21 -12.21 16.16
C SER A 103 10.81 -10.81 15.94
N GLU A 104 11.69 -10.38 16.85
CA GLU A 104 12.41 -9.10 16.72
C GLU A 104 13.21 -9.02 15.41
N ALA A 105 13.85 -10.12 15.00
CA ALA A 105 14.60 -10.18 13.75
C ALA A 105 13.68 -10.01 12.52
N GLU A 106 12.51 -10.64 12.53
CA GLU A 106 11.51 -10.47 11.47
C GLU A 106 10.92 -9.05 11.46
N ALA A 107 10.66 -8.47 12.64
CA ALA A 107 10.19 -7.10 12.75
C ALA A 107 11.21 -6.10 12.19
N LEU A 108 12.51 -6.28 12.52
CA LEU A 108 13.58 -5.47 11.95
C LEU A 108 13.62 -5.60 10.43
N ARG A 109 13.54 -6.83 9.91
CA ARG A 109 13.53 -7.10 8.46
C ARG A 109 12.36 -6.40 7.76
N VAL A 110 11.16 -6.43 8.34
CA VAL A 110 9.98 -5.72 7.80
C VAL A 110 10.24 -4.22 7.72
N LEU A 111 10.84 -3.62 8.76
CA LEU A 111 11.15 -2.19 8.76
C LEU A 111 12.24 -1.82 7.74
N GLU A 112 13.26 -2.65 7.58
CA GLU A 112 14.29 -2.50 6.55
C GLU A 112 13.69 -2.59 5.15
N LEU A 113 12.86 -3.60 4.88
CA LEU A 113 12.13 -3.71 3.62
C LEU A 113 11.26 -2.48 3.35
N THR A 114 10.54 -1.99 4.37
CA THR A 114 9.70 -0.79 4.24
C THR A 114 10.53 0.44 3.86
N ARG A 115 11.67 0.65 4.52
CA ARG A 115 12.61 1.72 4.19
C ARG A 115 13.11 1.59 2.75
N ASP A 116 13.52 0.40 2.35
CA ASP A 116 14.19 0.16 1.07
C ASP A 116 13.21 0.25 -0.11
N VAL A 117 12.00 -0.30 0.03
CA VAL A 117 10.92 -0.13 -0.95
C VAL A 117 10.60 1.35 -1.13
N SER A 118 10.47 2.09 -0.02
CA SER A 118 10.22 3.53 -0.06
C SER A 118 11.35 4.30 -0.77
N ALA A 119 12.60 3.88 -0.61
CA ALA A 119 13.75 4.48 -1.31
C ALA A 119 13.72 4.19 -2.82
N ILE A 120 13.44 2.94 -3.23
CA ILE A 120 13.36 2.54 -4.64
C ILE A 120 12.22 3.28 -5.34
N VAL A 121 11.05 3.39 -4.70
CA VAL A 121 9.90 4.11 -5.26
C VAL A 121 10.25 5.59 -5.49
N ARG A 122 10.90 6.25 -4.52
CA ARG A 122 11.34 7.64 -4.69
C ARG A 122 12.41 7.82 -5.77
N SER A 123 13.33 6.87 -5.94
CA SER A 123 14.41 7.01 -6.93
C SER A 123 13.94 6.93 -8.38
N LYS A 124 12.77 6.34 -8.64
CA LYS A 124 12.19 6.20 -9.98
C LYS A 124 11.19 7.31 -10.36
N CYS A 125 10.86 8.19 -9.42
CA CYS A 125 9.94 9.31 -9.64
C CYS A 125 10.64 10.67 -9.75
N MET A 126 11.96 10.68 -9.97
CA MET A 126 12.75 11.86 -10.32
C MET A 126 12.98 11.93 -11.82
#